data_AF-A0A3B0YL04-F1
#
_entry.id   AF-A0A3B0YL04-F1
#
_cell.length_a   1.000
_cell.length_b   1.000
_cell.length_c   1.000
_cell.angle_alpha   90.00
_cell.angle_beta   90.00
_cell.angle_gamma   90.00
#
_symmetry.space_group_name_H-M   'P 1'
#
loop_
_entity.id
_entity.type
_entity.pdbx_description
1 polymer ?
#
loop_
_entity_poly.entity_id
_entity_poly.type
_entity_poly.pdbx_seq_one_letter_code
_entity_poly.pdbx_strand_id
1 'polypeptide(L)'
;MEFEEAKGGSLLEEAISKIRTNERLIICGDIEAQELLEENIECSEETTDSILENALEISSSNWFLSRKEEYKEDFGMDEAEVIGVWPQNISHQSFVLDKNISTNELLEKVAVAKIVVNESWAIPAIFKYGGWNECPDPEVHCSIWKYWQSKYDAHIIGISNDTIEAKVFNPPATKEQAMELAWEQYLYCSDIVDQGVESISNLAASLLNHDKWFFWWD
;
A
#
# COMPACT_ATOMS: atom_id res chain seq x y z
N MET A 1 -15.21 -11.68 -7.53
CA MET A 1 -15.21 -10.64 -6.49
C MET A 1 -16.60 -10.03 -6.47
N GLU A 2 -17.13 -9.69 -5.31
CA GLU A 2 -18.41 -9.00 -5.16
C GLU A 2 -18.20 -7.76 -4.32
N PHE A 3 -18.71 -6.61 -4.78
CA PHE A 3 -18.68 -5.36 -4.05
C PHE A 3 -20.00 -5.15 -3.30
N GLU A 4 -19.91 -4.65 -2.09
CA GLU A 4 -21.05 -4.24 -1.27
C GLU A 4 -20.85 -2.82 -0.76
N GLU A 5 -21.95 -2.08 -0.61
CA GLU A 5 -21.93 -0.77 0.02
C GLU A 5 -22.05 -0.90 1.54
N ALA A 6 -21.25 -0.12 2.26
CA ALA A 6 -21.34 0.02 3.70
C ALA A 6 -21.21 1.48 4.13
N LYS A 7 -21.46 1.77 5.41
CA LYS A 7 -21.18 3.10 5.97
C LYS A 7 -19.68 3.20 6.28
N GLY A 8 -19.07 4.37 6.05
CA GLY A 8 -17.68 4.61 6.45
C GLY A 8 -17.44 4.25 7.91
N GLY A 9 -16.33 3.57 8.19
CA GLY A 9 -15.95 3.10 9.53
C GLY A 9 -16.73 1.90 10.07
N SER A 10 -17.84 1.47 9.43
CA SER A 10 -18.66 0.39 10.01
C SER A 10 -18.07 -1.01 9.85
N LEU A 11 -17.22 -1.22 8.84
CA LEU A 11 -16.66 -2.54 8.51
C LEU A 11 -15.16 -2.68 8.79
N LEU A 12 -14.49 -1.62 9.26
CA LEU A 12 -13.04 -1.67 9.51
C LEU A 12 -12.67 -2.71 10.57
N GLU A 13 -13.42 -2.76 11.68
CA GLU A 13 -13.18 -3.77 12.74
C GLU A 13 -13.43 -5.19 12.24
N GLU A 14 -14.45 -5.40 11.41
CA GLU A 14 -14.74 -6.70 10.80
C GLU A 14 -13.64 -7.11 9.83
N ALA A 15 -13.19 -6.21 8.96
CA ALA A 15 -12.09 -6.43 8.03
C ALA A 15 -10.81 -6.83 8.78
N ILE A 16 -10.48 -6.13 9.88
CA ILE A 16 -9.32 -6.46 10.72
C ILE A 16 -9.49 -7.84 11.38
N SER A 17 -10.69 -8.19 11.84
CA SER A 17 -10.95 -9.50 12.45
C SER A 17 -10.74 -10.68 11.48
N LYS A 18 -10.93 -10.44 10.18
CA LYS A 18 -10.79 -11.42 9.08
C LYS A 18 -9.45 -11.33 8.35
N ILE A 19 -8.52 -10.50 8.82
CA ILE A 19 -7.28 -10.19 8.10
C ILE A 19 -6.27 -11.35 7.99
N ARG A 20 -6.54 -12.49 8.62
CA ARG A 20 -5.73 -13.72 8.48
C ARG A 20 -6.55 -14.91 8.01
N THR A 21 -7.82 -14.68 7.66
CA THR A 21 -8.67 -15.70 7.07
C THR A 21 -8.58 -15.64 5.56
N ASN A 22 -9.02 -16.72 4.90
CA ASN A 22 -9.04 -16.76 3.44
C ASN A 22 -10.13 -15.83 2.87
N GLU A 23 -11.27 -15.74 3.57
CA GLU A 23 -12.30 -14.76 3.27
C GLU A 23 -11.90 -13.41 3.86
N ARG A 24 -11.78 -12.37 3.02
CA ARG A 24 -11.35 -11.03 3.43
C ARG A 24 -12.32 -9.97 2.94
N LEU A 25 -12.39 -8.89 3.70
CA LEU A 25 -13.09 -7.66 3.34
C LEU A 25 -12.03 -6.60 3.05
N ILE A 26 -12.06 -6.03 1.85
CA ILE A 26 -11.15 -4.98 1.41
C ILE A 26 -11.95 -3.70 1.22
N ILE A 27 -11.56 -2.64 1.91
CA ILE A 27 -12.19 -1.32 1.79
C ILE A 27 -11.71 -0.70 0.47
N CYS A 28 -12.64 -0.25 -0.38
CA CYS A 28 -12.34 0.17 -1.75
C CYS A 28 -12.57 1.66 -2.03
N GLY A 29 -12.75 2.47 -1.00
CA GLY A 29 -13.00 3.91 -1.17
C GLY A 29 -14.48 4.22 -1.40
N ASP A 30 -14.76 5.39 -1.95
CA ASP A 30 -16.11 5.76 -2.37
C ASP A 30 -16.55 5.00 -3.64
N ILE A 31 -17.73 5.34 -4.15
CA ILE A 31 -18.32 4.66 -5.31
C ILE A 31 -17.57 5.01 -6.60
N GLU A 32 -17.01 6.23 -6.71
CA GLU A 32 -16.23 6.64 -7.88
C GLU A 32 -14.91 5.86 -7.94
N ALA A 33 -14.24 5.71 -6.80
CA ALA A 33 -13.06 4.86 -6.67
C ALA A 33 -13.35 3.39 -7.03
N GLN A 34 -14.52 2.87 -6.64
CA GLN A 34 -14.95 1.53 -7.03
C GLN A 34 -15.08 1.39 -8.55
N GLU A 35 -15.77 2.33 -9.22
CA GLU A 35 -15.98 2.29 -10.67
C GLU A 35 -14.65 2.29 -11.44
N LEU A 36 -13.70 3.14 -11.03
CA LEU A 36 -12.36 3.19 -11.61
C LEU A 36 -11.57 1.90 -11.37
N LEU A 37 -11.70 1.31 -10.18
CA LEU A 37 -11.06 0.05 -9.84
C LEU A 37 -11.62 -1.12 -10.68
N GLU A 38 -12.93 -1.15 -10.91
CA GLU A 38 -13.58 -2.12 -11.80
C GLU A 38 -13.13 -1.94 -13.26
N GLU A 39 -13.06 -0.70 -13.76
CA GLU A 39 -12.57 -0.40 -15.11
C GLU A 39 -11.14 -0.91 -15.32
N ASN A 40 -10.23 -0.65 -14.37
CA ASN A 40 -8.85 -1.15 -14.42
C ASN A 40 -8.79 -2.69 -14.50
N ILE A 41 -9.63 -3.38 -13.71
CA ILE A 41 -9.70 -4.85 -13.72
C ILE A 41 -10.20 -5.37 -15.07
N GLU A 42 -11.20 -4.71 -15.66
CA GLU A 42 -11.80 -5.10 -16.94
C GLU A 42 -10.86 -4.85 -18.12
N CYS A 43 -10.08 -3.76 -18.08
CA CYS A 43 -9.14 -3.39 -19.13
C CYS A 43 -7.88 -4.27 -19.16
N SER A 44 -7.49 -4.89 -18.04
CA SER A 44 -6.29 -5.72 -18.00
C SER A 44 -6.49 -7.10 -18.63
N GLU A 45 -5.62 -7.44 -19.59
CA GLU A 45 -5.60 -8.72 -20.29
C GLU A 45 -5.02 -9.87 -19.44
N GLU A 46 -4.29 -9.55 -18.37
CA GLU A 46 -3.64 -10.53 -17.51
C GLU A 46 -4.60 -11.24 -16.56
N THR A 47 -4.31 -12.51 -16.29
CA THR A 47 -5.03 -13.31 -15.30
C THR A 47 -4.34 -13.22 -13.94
N THR A 48 -5.11 -13.36 -12.86
CA THR A 48 -4.55 -13.41 -11.50
C THR A 48 -3.47 -14.49 -11.36
N ASP A 49 -3.66 -15.68 -11.97
CA ASP A 49 -2.67 -16.76 -11.91
C ASP A 49 -1.35 -16.37 -12.60
N SER A 50 -1.42 -15.72 -13.78
CA SER A 50 -0.24 -15.24 -14.51
C SER A 50 0.54 -14.21 -13.70
N ILE A 51 -0.15 -13.22 -13.11
CA ILE A 51 0.46 -12.19 -12.26
C ILE A 51 1.17 -12.85 -11.06
N LEU A 52 0.53 -13.83 -10.41
CA LEU A 52 1.09 -14.52 -9.27
C LEU A 52 2.31 -15.38 -9.66
N GLU A 53 2.30 -16.04 -10.81
CA GLU A 53 3.46 -16.77 -11.33
C GLU A 53 4.65 -15.82 -11.58
N ASN A 54 4.43 -14.70 -12.26
CA ASN A 54 5.44 -13.67 -12.51
C ASN A 54 6.00 -13.08 -11.21
N ALA A 55 5.14 -12.85 -10.21
CA ALA A 55 5.54 -12.30 -8.91
C ALA A 55 6.54 -13.20 -8.16
N LEU A 56 6.49 -14.52 -8.39
CA LEU A 56 7.42 -15.47 -7.78
C LEU A 56 8.82 -15.44 -8.39
N GLU A 57 8.96 -14.94 -9.62
CA GLU A 57 10.24 -14.78 -10.30
C GLU A 57 10.96 -13.49 -9.88
N ILE A 58 10.22 -12.51 -9.37
CA ILE A 58 10.75 -11.22 -8.93
C ILE A 58 11.43 -11.35 -7.57
N SER A 59 12.70 -10.95 -7.52
CA SER A 59 13.43 -10.71 -6.27
C SER A 59 13.18 -9.29 -5.80
N SER A 60 12.38 -9.11 -4.74
CA SER A 60 12.07 -7.80 -4.16
C SER A 60 13.34 -7.01 -3.77
N SER A 61 14.36 -7.68 -3.24
CA SER A 61 15.64 -7.04 -2.91
C SER A 61 16.37 -6.49 -4.13
N ASN A 62 16.37 -7.23 -5.25
CA ASN A 62 16.97 -6.74 -6.49
C ASN A 62 16.13 -5.61 -7.08
N TRP A 63 14.81 -5.71 -7.01
CA TRP A 63 13.91 -4.67 -7.47
C TRP A 63 14.18 -3.34 -6.75
N PHE A 64 14.27 -3.33 -5.40
CA PHE A 64 14.61 -2.12 -4.65
C PHE A 64 15.97 -1.54 -5.02
N LEU A 65 16.99 -2.39 -5.25
CA LEU A 65 18.31 -1.93 -5.67
C LEU A 65 18.26 -1.27 -7.06
N SER A 66 17.60 -1.93 -8.02
CA SER A 66 17.43 -1.39 -9.37
C SER A 66 16.65 -0.07 -9.36
N ARG A 67 15.55 -0.03 -8.60
CA ARG A 67 14.71 1.16 -8.45
C ARG A 67 15.46 2.34 -7.84
N LYS A 68 16.32 2.07 -6.85
CA LYS A 68 17.15 3.11 -6.23
C LYS A 68 18.17 3.70 -7.20
N GLU A 69 18.78 2.88 -8.06
CA GLU A 69 19.73 3.37 -9.06
C GLU A 69 19.02 4.16 -10.17
N GLU A 70 17.83 3.74 -10.60
CA GLU A 70 16.96 4.50 -11.51
C GLU A 70 16.68 5.91 -10.97
N TYR A 71 16.29 6.02 -9.68
CA TYR A 71 16.05 7.32 -9.03
C TYR A 71 17.28 8.24 -9.03
N LYS A 72 18.47 7.67 -8.89
CA LYS A 72 19.72 8.45 -8.95
C LYS A 72 20.06 8.89 -10.35
N GLU A 73 19.94 7.99 -11.32
CA GLU A 73 20.39 8.22 -12.70
C GLU A 73 19.41 9.11 -13.47
N ASP A 74 18.11 8.82 -13.38
CA ASP A 74 17.09 9.45 -14.21
C ASP A 74 16.50 10.71 -13.56
N PHE A 75 16.39 10.72 -12.22
CA PHE A 75 15.82 11.84 -11.46
C PHE A 75 16.86 12.66 -10.70
N GLY A 76 18.13 12.25 -10.72
CA GLY A 76 19.21 12.97 -10.04
C GLY A 76 19.05 12.98 -8.51
N MET A 77 18.38 11.98 -7.93
CA MET A 77 18.11 11.91 -6.50
C MET A 77 19.42 11.92 -5.68
N ASP A 78 19.59 12.94 -4.84
CA ASP A 78 20.63 12.96 -3.80
C ASP A 78 20.08 12.33 -2.51
N GLU A 79 20.59 11.14 -2.15
CA GLU A 79 20.19 10.46 -0.93
C GLU A 79 20.33 11.34 0.32
N ALA A 80 21.36 12.19 0.39
CA ALA A 80 21.60 13.05 1.55
C ALA A 80 20.52 14.15 1.70
N GLU A 81 19.97 14.63 0.58
CA GLU A 81 18.91 15.63 0.58
C GLU A 81 17.56 15.01 0.97
N VAL A 82 17.22 13.84 0.40
CA VAL A 82 15.93 13.16 0.64
C VAL A 82 15.84 12.58 2.07
N ILE A 83 16.96 12.23 2.70
CA ILE A 83 16.97 11.71 4.07
C ILE A 83 16.34 12.69 5.07
N GLY A 84 16.59 13.99 4.93
CA GLY A 84 16.11 15.02 5.84
C GLY A 84 16.63 14.89 7.28
N VAL A 85 15.92 15.51 8.23
CA VAL A 85 16.26 15.53 9.65
C VAL A 85 15.20 14.79 10.46
N TRP A 86 15.62 13.99 11.44
CA TRP A 86 14.69 13.29 12.32
C TRP A 86 13.74 14.25 13.05
N PRO A 87 12.41 14.07 12.96
CA PRO A 87 11.46 15.05 13.49
C PRO A 87 11.38 15.01 15.01
N GLN A 88 11.00 16.16 15.59
CA GLN A 88 10.65 16.26 17.02
C GLN A 88 9.20 15.86 17.29
N ASN A 89 8.30 16.18 16.37
CA ASN A 89 6.88 15.84 16.44
C ASN A 89 6.57 14.79 15.40
N ILE A 90 6.07 13.63 15.86
CA ILE A 90 5.76 12.51 15.00
C ILE A 90 4.26 12.55 14.68
N SER A 91 3.93 12.56 13.40
CA SER A 91 2.57 12.33 12.91
C SER A 91 2.51 10.93 12.34
N HIS A 92 1.61 10.10 12.84
CA HIS A 92 1.45 8.73 12.36
C HIS A 92 0.41 8.66 11.24
N GLN A 93 0.66 7.78 10.27
CA GLN A 93 -0.29 7.51 9.19
C GLN A 93 -1.61 6.95 9.75
N SER A 94 -2.70 7.14 9.01
CA SER A 94 -4.02 6.61 9.35
C SER A 94 -4.68 6.06 8.11
N PHE A 95 -5.67 5.19 8.31
CA PHE A 95 -6.59 4.80 7.25
C PHE A 95 -7.48 5.99 6.88
N VAL A 96 -7.65 6.21 5.60
CA VAL A 96 -8.34 7.32 4.94
C VAL A 96 -9.39 6.83 3.93
N LEU A 97 -9.32 5.58 3.45
CA LEU A 97 -10.25 5.05 2.44
C LEU A 97 -11.73 5.08 2.85
N ASP A 98 -12.04 5.18 4.14
CA ASP A 98 -13.40 5.32 4.64
C ASP A 98 -13.80 6.76 5.00
N LYS A 99 -12.97 7.75 4.61
CA LYS A 99 -13.13 9.16 4.96
C LYS A 99 -13.04 10.07 3.74
N ASN A 100 -13.70 11.22 3.86
CA ASN A 100 -13.48 12.33 2.95
C ASN A 100 -12.11 12.96 3.23
N ILE A 101 -11.26 13.06 2.21
CA ILE A 101 -9.89 13.57 2.36
C ILE A 101 -9.82 15.04 2.83
N SER A 102 -10.82 15.85 2.48
CA SER A 102 -10.86 17.28 2.81
C SER A 102 -11.40 17.56 4.21
N THR A 103 -12.41 16.81 4.66
CA THR A 103 -13.06 17.03 5.96
C THR A 103 -12.60 16.06 7.04
N ASN A 104 -11.97 14.95 6.66
CA ASN A 104 -11.62 13.81 7.52
C ASN A 104 -12.85 13.18 8.22
N GLU A 105 -14.06 13.46 7.72
CA GLU A 105 -15.30 12.84 8.16
C GLU A 105 -15.52 11.51 7.45
N LEU A 106 -16.17 10.57 8.12
CA LEU A 106 -16.50 9.26 7.54
C LEU A 106 -17.45 9.44 6.36
N LEU A 107 -17.21 8.67 5.29
CA LEU A 107 -18.09 8.64 4.13
C LEU A 107 -19.46 8.05 4.49
N GLU A 108 -20.53 8.59 3.90
CA GLU A 108 -21.88 8.02 4.07
C GLU A 108 -21.96 6.61 3.46
N LYS A 109 -21.21 6.39 2.37
CA LYS A 109 -21.10 5.15 1.63
C LYS A 109 -19.66 4.87 1.25
N VAL A 110 -19.22 3.63 1.48
CA VAL A 110 -17.91 3.09 1.09
C VAL A 110 -18.14 1.77 0.38
N ALA A 111 -17.42 1.52 -0.70
CA ALA A 111 -17.40 0.23 -1.38
C ALA A 111 -16.50 -0.76 -0.62
N VAL A 112 -16.94 -2.01 -0.48
CA VAL A 112 -16.17 -3.07 0.15
C VAL A 112 -16.20 -4.32 -0.71
N ALA A 113 -15.03 -4.81 -1.10
CA ALA A 113 -14.89 -6.05 -1.85
C ALA A 113 -14.78 -7.25 -0.92
N LYS A 114 -15.62 -8.27 -1.19
CA LYS A 114 -15.49 -9.61 -0.62
C LYS A 114 -14.64 -10.48 -1.52
N ILE A 115 -13.49 -10.92 -1.01
CA ILE A 115 -12.55 -11.75 -1.76
C ILE A 115 -12.19 -13.03 -0.99
N VAL A 116 -11.80 -14.06 -1.74
CA VAL A 116 -11.24 -15.29 -1.20
C VAL A 116 -9.81 -15.41 -1.69
N VAL A 117 -8.85 -15.34 -0.78
CA VAL A 117 -7.42 -15.38 -1.08
C VAL A 117 -6.66 -16.00 0.09
N ASN A 118 -5.70 -16.89 -0.20
CA ASN A 118 -4.97 -17.58 0.87
C ASN A 118 -4.08 -16.63 1.67
N GLU A 119 -3.41 -15.71 0.99
CA GLU A 119 -2.42 -14.81 1.59
C GLU A 119 -2.68 -13.37 1.18
N SER A 120 -2.43 -12.43 2.09
CA SER A 120 -2.70 -11.01 1.83
C SER A 120 -1.87 -10.46 0.68
N TRP A 121 -0.66 -10.97 0.47
CA TRP A 121 0.23 -10.48 -0.58
C TRP A 121 -0.27 -10.71 -2.00
N ALA A 122 -1.23 -11.63 -2.20
CA ALA A 122 -1.81 -11.94 -3.50
C ALA A 122 -2.99 -11.02 -3.88
N ILE A 123 -3.42 -10.13 -2.98
CA ILE A 123 -4.56 -9.24 -3.21
C ILE A 123 -4.34 -8.33 -4.45
N PRO A 124 -3.17 -7.71 -4.68
CA PRO A 124 -2.97 -6.87 -5.87
C PRO A 124 -3.23 -7.60 -7.19
N ALA A 125 -2.94 -8.90 -7.28
CA ALA A 125 -3.23 -9.71 -8.48
C ALA A 125 -4.73 -9.98 -8.70
N ILE A 126 -5.55 -9.95 -7.64
CA ILE A 126 -7.02 -10.08 -7.77
C ILE A 126 -7.59 -8.79 -8.36
N PHE A 127 -7.07 -7.65 -7.91
CA PHE A 127 -7.46 -6.32 -8.39
C PHE A 127 -6.73 -5.89 -9.66
N LYS A 128 -5.78 -6.69 -10.16
CA LYS A 128 -4.90 -6.34 -11.29
C LYS A 128 -4.32 -4.92 -11.14
N TYR A 129 -3.92 -4.60 -9.90
CA TYR A 129 -3.63 -3.24 -9.47
C TYR A 129 -2.21 -2.83 -9.84
N GLY A 130 -2.06 -1.65 -10.44
CA GLY A 130 -0.78 -1.03 -10.78
C GLY A 130 -0.50 -0.94 -12.28
N GLY A 131 0.72 -0.52 -12.63
CA GLY A 131 1.17 -0.38 -14.01
C GLY A 131 0.87 0.97 -14.66
N TRP A 132 0.68 2.03 -13.85
CA TRP A 132 0.51 3.41 -14.31
C TRP A 132 1.42 4.36 -13.54
N ASN A 133 1.85 5.44 -14.20
CA ASN A 133 2.76 6.44 -13.61
C ASN A 133 3.94 5.78 -12.88
N GLU A 134 4.14 6.11 -11.60
CA GLU A 134 5.16 5.48 -10.73
C GLU A 134 4.59 4.31 -9.89
N CYS A 135 3.33 3.94 -10.10
CA CYS A 135 2.69 2.79 -9.44
C CYS A 135 3.23 1.48 -10.05
N PRO A 136 3.87 0.60 -9.24
CA PRO A 136 4.46 -0.64 -9.73
C PRO A 136 3.48 -1.55 -10.47
N ASP A 137 3.98 -2.48 -11.27
CA ASP A 137 3.12 -3.49 -11.92
C ASP A 137 2.51 -4.48 -10.89
N PRO A 138 1.37 -5.12 -11.19
CA PRO A 138 0.68 -6.03 -10.27
C PRO A 138 1.56 -7.15 -9.67
N GLU A 139 2.48 -7.71 -10.45
CA GLU A 139 3.39 -8.77 -10.00
C GLU A 139 4.49 -8.23 -9.07
N VAL A 140 4.93 -6.99 -9.29
CA VAL A 140 5.88 -6.29 -8.42
C VAL A 140 5.21 -6.01 -7.08
N HIS A 141 3.97 -5.51 -7.09
CA HIS A 141 3.15 -5.37 -5.90
C HIS A 141 3.10 -6.68 -5.11
N CYS A 142 2.72 -7.79 -5.76
CA CYS A 142 2.64 -9.09 -5.10
C CYS A 142 3.98 -9.54 -4.50
N SER A 143 5.10 -9.36 -5.20
CA SER A 143 6.43 -9.73 -4.71
C SER A 143 6.83 -8.91 -3.47
N ILE A 144 6.63 -7.59 -3.50
CA ILE A 144 6.95 -6.69 -2.39
C ILE A 144 6.05 -6.96 -1.19
N TRP A 145 4.74 -7.10 -1.38
CA TRP A 145 3.81 -7.42 -0.31
C TRP A 145 4.09 -8.80 0.31
N LYS A 146 4.58 -9.77 -0.46
CA LYS A 146 4.99 -11.07 0.07
C LYS A 146 6.20 -10.94 1.00
N TYR A 147 7.17 -10.11 0.63
CA TYR A 147 8.30 -9.77 1.48
C TYR A 147 7.86 -9.04 2.76
N TRP A 148 7.00 -8.03 2.65
CA TRP A 148 6.51 -7.28 3.80
C TRP A 148 5.59 -8.08 4.72
N GLN A 149 4.73 -8.95 4.17
CA GLN A 149 3.92 -9.87 4.97
C GLN A 149 4.82 -10.84 5.76
N SER A 150 5.92 -11.33 5.17
CA SER A 150 6.87 -12.19 5.87
C SER A 150 7.65 -11.45 6.98
N LYS A 151 8.12 -10.23 6.71
CA LYS A 151 9.00 -9.46 7.62
C LYS A 151 8.24 -8.72 8.71
N TYR A 152 7.15 -8.04 8.35
CA TYR A 152 6.41 -7.13 9.21
C TYR A 152 5.00 -7.62 9.54
N ASP A 153 4.61 -8.77 9.00
CA ASP A 153 3.24 -9.28 9.14
C ASP A 153 2.23 -8.22 8.70
N ALA A 154 2.53 -7.62 7.54
CA ALA A 154 1.74 -6.58 6.90
C ALA A 154 0.64 -7.21 6.04
N HIS A 155 -0.59 -6.76 6.23
CA HIS A 155 -1.77 -7.24 5.50
C HIS A 155 -2.56 -6.06 4.95
N ILE A 156 -2.86 -6.11 3.66
CA ILE A 156 -3.68 -5.13 2.97
C ILE A 156 -5.10 -5.20 3.54
N ILE A 157 -5.64 -4.04 3.87
CA ILE A 157 -6.99 -3.85 4.41
C ILE A 157 -7.86 -3.00 3.48
N GLY A 158 -7.25 -2.25 2.57
CA GLY A 158 -7.96 -1.46 1.57
C GLY A 158 -7.14 -1.22 0.31
N ILE A 159 -7.84 -1.11 -0.82
CA ILE A 159 -7.33 -0.80 -2.16
C ILE A 159 -8.40 0.03 -2.87
N SER A 160 -8.12 1.29 -3.23
CA SER A 160 -8.93 2.10 -4.16
C SER A 160 -8.31 2.10 -5.56
N ASN A 161 -8.67 3.06 -6.41
CA ASN A 161 -8.06 3.29 -7.73
C ASN A 161 -6.58 3.70 -7.66
N ASP A 162 -6.14 4.31 -6.56
CA ASP A 162 -4.82 4.96 -6.44
C ASP A 162 -4.18 4.83 -5.06
N THR A 163 -4.81 4.07 -4.14
CA THR A 163 -4.39 4.00 -2.74
C THR A 163 -4.36 2.54 -2.28
N ILE A 164 -3.34 2.17 -1.52
CA ILE A 164 -3.29 0.90 -0.77
C ILE A 164 -3.07 1.20 0.72
N GLU A 165 -3.86 0.54 1.56
CA GLU A 165 -3.74 0.60 3.02
C GLU A 165 -3.46 -0.78 3.61
N ALA A 166 -2.65 -0.81 4.67
CA ALA A 166 -2.36 -2.07 5.37
C ALA A 166 -2.29 -1.94 6.88
N LYS A 167 -2.66 -3.03 7.54
CA LYS A 167 -2.44 -3.26 8.96
C LYS A 167 -1.17 -4.09 9.16
N VAL A 168 -0.37 -3.70 10.15
CA VAL A 168 0.94 -4.30 10.42
C VAL A 168 0.97 -4.83 11.84
N PHE A 169 1.40 -6.08 12.01
CA PHE A 169 1.43 -6.72 13.34
C PHE A 169 2.82 -6.83 13.94
N ASN A 170 3.87 -6.65 13.14
CA ASN A 170 5.26 -6.61 13.59
C ASN A 170 5.97 -5.35 13.06
N PRO A 171 5.57 -4.15 13.52
CA PRO A 171 6.16 -2.90 13.04
C PRO A 171 7.64 -2.75 13.46
N PRO A 172 8.42 -1.89 12.79
CA PRO A 172 9.80 -1.64 13.19
C PRO A 172 9.85 -1.07 14.62
N ALA A 173 10.74 -1.62 15.44
CA ALA A 173 10.87 -1.26 16.86
C ALA A 173 12.10 -0.38 17.15
N THR A 174 13.02 -0.26 16.19
CA THR A 174 14.19 0.62 16.29
C THR A 174 14.21 1.65 15.17
N LYS A 175 14.95 2.74 15.40
CA LYS A 175 15.14 3.80 14.40
C LYS A 175 15.77 3.25 13.12
N GLU A 176 16.75 2.36 13.24
CA GLU A 176 17.46 1.77 12.12
C GLU A 176 16.51 0.92 11.26
N GLN A 177 15.69 0.08 11.89
CA GLN A 177 14.66 -0.71 11.19
C GLN A 177 13.64 0.18 10.49
N ALA A 178 13.23 1.27 11.15
CA ALA A 178 12.27 2.20 10.57
C ALA A 178 12.86 2.98 9.39
N MET A 179 14.14 3.34 9.44
CA MET A 179 14.85 3.98 8.32
C MET A 179 14.98 3.02 7.12
N GLU A 180 15.29 1.74 7.36
CA GLU A 180 15.32 0.72 6.30
C GLU A 180 13.95 0.59 5.63
N LEU A 181 12.88 0.44 6.42
CA LEU A 181 11.53 0.34 5.89
C LEU A 181 11.09 1.62 5.16
N ALA A 182 11.44 2.81 5.66
CA ALA A 182 11.09 4.07 5.01
C ALA A 182 11.71 4.17 3.60
N TRP A 183 12.96 3.71 3.43
CA TRP A 183 13.57 3.62 2.10
C TRP A 183 12.85 2.62 1.19
N GLU A 184 12.48 1.44 1.71
CA GLU A 184 11.68 0.47 0.94
C GLU A 184 10.34 1.07 0.51
N GLN A 185 9.62 1.74 1.41
CA GLN A 185 8.33 2.36 1.13
C GLN A 185 8.43 3.54 0.16
N TYR A 186 9.46 4.38 0.27
CA TYR A 186 9.70 5.47 -0.67
C TYR A 186 9.98 4.97 -2.09
N LEU A 187 10.81 3.93 -2.24
CA LEU A 187 11.09 3.37 -3.57
C LEU A 187 9.88 2.67 -4.19
N TYR A 188 8.98 2.16 -3.35
CA TYR A 188 7.72 1.54 -3.76
C TYR A 188 6.65 2.58 -4.14
N CYS A 189 6.62 3.70 -3.44
CA CYS A 189 5.64 4.78 -3.59
C CYS A 189 6.32 6.08 -3.17
N SER A 190 6.85 6.84 -4.13
CA SER A 190 7.62 8.05 -3.85
C SER A 190 6.75 9.19 -3.31
N ASP A 191 5.51 9.28 -3.78
CA ASP A 191 4.57 10.36 -3.45
C ASP A 191 4.28 10.50 -1.95
N ILE A 192 4.33 9.42 -1.16
CA ILE A 192 4.17 9.52 0.30
C ILE A 192 5.27 10.35 0.97
N VAL A 193 6.41 10.54 0.29
CA VAL A 193 7.51 11.42 0.71
C VAL A 193 7.45 12.71 -0.08
N ASP A 194 7.50 12.64 -1.42
CA ASP A 194 7.69 13.82 -2.29
C ASP A 194 6.51 14.79 -2.22
N GLN A 195 5.29 14.25 -2.06
CA GLN A 195 4.06 15.02 -1.90
C GLN A 195 3.44 14.88 -0.50
N GLY A 196 4.00 14.02 0.34
CA GLY A 196 3.49 13.68 1.66
C GLY A 196 4.37 14.22 2.79
N VAL A 197 5.14 13.33 3.42
CA VAL A 197 5.87 13.63 4.65
C VAL A 197 7.22 14.32 4.44
N GLU A 198 7.57 14.67 3.21
CA GLU A 198 8.69 15.51 2.78
C GLU A 198 10.12 14.92 2.97
N SER A 199 10.30 13.86 3.76
CA SER A 199 11.62 13.21 3.90
C SER A 199 11.55 11.76 4.39
N ILE A 200 12.60 10.97 4.12
CA ILE A 200 12.74 9.60 4.65
C ILE A 200 12.71 9.60 6.18
N SER A 201 13.34 10.57 6.83
CA SER A 201 13.37 10.65 8.29
C SER A 201 11.98 10.88 8.89
N ASN A 202 11.13 11.68 8.25
CA ASN A 202 9.75 11.88 8.67
C ASN A 202 8.93 10.60 8.47
N LEU A 203 9.08 9.93 7.33
CA LEU A 203 8.43 8.65 7.06
C LEU A 203 8.84 7.60 8.09
N ALA A 204 10.14 7.41 8.31
CA ALA A 204 10.68 6.48 9.30
C ALA A 204 10.15 6.74 10.71
N ALA A 205 10.11 8.00 11.14
CA ALA A 205 9.55 8.36 12.43
C ALA A 205 8.07 7.98 12.55
N SER A 206 7.27 8.17 11.48
CA SER A 206 5.85 7.81 11.44
C SER A 206 5.61 6.28 11.48
N LEU A 207 6.59 5.48 11.03
CA LEU A 207 6.51 4.02 10.97
C LEU A 207 6.93 3.33 12.28
N LEU A 208 7.71 4.00 13.12
CA LEU A 208 8.26 3.44 14.35
C LEU A 208 7.14 3.04 15.33
N ASN A 209 7.07 1.74 15.65
CA ASN A 209 6.01 1.12 16.47
C ASN A 209 4.58 1.39 15.97
N HIS A 210 4.41 1.71 14.69
CA HIS A 210 3.12 2.08 14.12
C HIS A 210 2.54 0.97 13.25
N ASP A 211 1.25 0.74 13.38
CA ASP A 211 0.58 -0.47 12.88
C ASP A 211 -0.30 -0.24 11.65
N LYS A 212 -0.19 0.93 11.01
CA LYS A 212 -0.93 1.29 9.80
C LYS A 212 0.02 1.84 8.74
N TRP A 213 -0.12 1.36 7.52
CA TRP A 213 0.55 1.91 6.35
C TRP A 213 -0.48 2.47 5.38
N PHE A 214 -0.07 3.52 4.67
CA PHE A 214 -0.82 4.22 3.64
C PHE A 214 0.13 4.50 2.48
N PHE A 215 -0.34 4.22 1.26
CA PHE A 215 0.33 4.50 -0.01
C PHE A 215 -0.67 5.14 -0.95
N TRP A 216 -0.27 6.20 -1.64
CA TRP A 216 -1.07 6.90 -2.64
C TRP A 216 -0.18 7.30 -3.80
N TRP A 217 -0.67 7.13 -5.03
CA TRP A 217 0.03 7.51 -6.27
C TRP A 217 -0.82 8.54 -7.04
N ASP A 218 -0.21 9.60 -7.54
CA ASP A 218 -0.84 10.57 -8.47
C ASP A 218 -0.94 10.02 -9.90
#